data_AF-A0A850M0A3-F1
#
_entry.id   AF-A0A850M0A3-F1
#
_cell.length_a   1.000
_cell.length_b   1.000
_cell.length_c   1.000
_cell.angle_alpha   90.00
_cell.angle_beta   90.00
_cell.angle_gamma   90.00
#
_symmetry.space_group_name_H-M   'P 1'
#
loop_
_entity.id
_entity.type
_entity.pdbx_description
1 polymer ?
#
loop_
_entity_poly.entity_id
_entity_poly.type
_entity_poly.pdbx_seq_one_letter_code
_entity_poly.pdbx_strand_id
1 'polypeptide(L)'
;MVPPKVAKVIHESGQVAEEIDWKITKFLMGERGSGYVPCCASLVELEDGAQAIRFQIDFTAVEEDGVYGYGFVGELFSDEGGNVQWCTPKDAMEQKRDELVSTAQPEKRPKRY
;
A
#
# COMPACT_ATOMS: atom_id res chain seq x y z
N MET A 1 6.96 -15.12 5.07
CA MET A 1 6.89 -15.08 3.60
C MET A 1 7.97 -14.13 3.11
N VAL A 2 8.80 -14.55 2.15
CA VAL A 2 9.87 -13.70 1.59
C VAL A 2 9.23 -12.70 0.62
N PRO A 3 9.63 -11.41 0.63
CA PRO A 3 9.14 -10.44 -0.35
C PRO A 3 9.47 -10.88 -1.78
N PRO A 4 8.54 -10.71 -2.74
CA PRO A 4 8.84 -10.87 -4.16
C PRO A 4 9.98 -9.93 -4.54
N LYS A 5 10.91 -10.42 -5.36
CA LYS A 5 11.99 -9.58 -5.90
C LYS A 5 11.56 -9.07 -7.27
N VAL A 6 11.57 -7.74 -7.39
CA VAL A 6 11.28 -7.05 -8.64
C VAL A 6 12.51 -7.11 -9.54
N ALA A 7 12.37 -7.76 -10.70
CA ALA A 7 13.39 -7.76 -11.73
C ALA A 7 13.38 -6.45 -12.52
N LYS A 8 12.17 -5.94 -12.84
CA LYS A 8 12.00 -4.74 -13.64
C LYS A 8 10.69 -4.02 -13.32
N VAL A 9 10.72 -2.69 -13.31
CA VAL A 9 9.49 -1.88 -13.33
C VAL A 9 9.08 -1.66 -14.78
N ILE A 10 7.89 -2.15 -15.15
CA ILE A 10 7.32 -2.01 -16.50
C ILE A 10 6.63 -0.66 -16.63
N HIS A 11 5.83 -0.29 -15.63
CA HIS A 11 5.19 1.03 -15.53
C HIS A 11 5.29 1.55 -14.10
N GLU A 12 5.87 2.74 -13.94
CA GLU A 12 6.14 3.35 -12.63
C GLU A 12 4.89 3.92 -11.95
N SER A 13 3.91 4.34 -12.75
CA SER A 13 2.67 4.94 -12.27
C SER A 13 1.52 4.58 -13.18
N GLY A 14 0.37 4.25 -12.61
CA GLY A 14 -0.85 4.02 -13.35
C GLY A 14 -2.08 4.15 -12.46
N GLN A 15 -3.24 4.10 -13.10
CA GLN A 15 -4.51 3.87 -12.43
C GLN A 15 -4.85 2.40 -12.58
N VAL A 16 -5.28 1.77 -11.49
CA VAL A 16 -5.87 0.43 -11.52
C VAL A 16 -7.38 0.58 -11.63
N ALA A 17 -8.04 -0.47 -12.12
CA ALA A 17 -9.50 -0.50 -12.13
C ALA A 17 -10.05 -0.36 -10.70
N GLU A 18 -11.19 0.34 -10.55
CA GLU A 18 -11.81 0.57 -9.23
C GLU A 18 -12.08 -0.75 -8.48
N GLU A 19 -12.39 -1.83 -9.19
CA GLU A 19 -12.58 -3.15 -8.58
C GLU A 19 -11.29 -3.68 -7.91
N ILE A 20 -10.14 -3.48 -8.57
CA ILE A 20 -8.84 -3.89 -8.05
C ILE A 20 -8.52 -3.04 -6.82
N ASP A 21 -8.64 -1.71 -6.93
CA ASP A 21 -8.40 -0.78 -5.83
C ASP A 21 -9.25 -1.12 -4.59
N TRP A 22 -10.53 -1.41 -4.81
CA TRP A 22 -11.46 -1.84 -3.77
C TRP A 22 -11.05 -3.17 -3.13
N LYS A 23 -10.66 -4.18 -3.92
CA LYS A 23 -10.20 -5.48 -3.39
C LYS A 23 -8.97 -5.32 -2.51
N ILE A 24 -7.99 -4.51 -2.94
CA ILE A 24 -6.78 -4.24 -2.16
C ILE A 24 -7.11 -3.49 -0.88
N THR A 25 -7.93 -2.44 -0.97
CA THR A 25 -8.37 -1.67 0.19
C THR A 25 -9.11 -2.55 1.20
N LYS A 26 -10.02 -3.41 0.73
CA LYS A 26 -10.76 -4.37 1.56
C LYS A 26 -9.82 -5.36 2.26
N PHE A 27 -8.81 -5.88 1.54
CA PHE A 27 -7.79 -6.74 2.14
C PHE A 27 -7.02 -6.03 3.25
N LEU A 28 -6.54 -4.80 3.00
CA LEU A 28 -5.78 -4.05 4.00
C LEU A 28 -6.64 -3.74 5.24
N MET A 29 -7.90 -3.32 5.05
CA MET A 29 -8.82 -3.07 6.16
C MET A 29 -9.08 -4.33 7.00
N GLY A 30 -9.26 -5.50 6.36
CA GLY A 30 -9.55 -6.75 7.05
C GLY A 30 -8.33 -7.38 7.73
N GLU A 31 -7.19 -7.39 7.05
CA GLU A 31 -6.01 -8.18 7.45
C GLU A 31 -4.89 -7.35 8.10
N ARG A 32 -4.90 -6.03 7.92
CA ARG A 32 -3.88 -5.12 8.49
C ARG A 32 -4.50 -4.14 9.49
N GLY A 33 -5.69 -3.64 9.19
CA GLY A 33 -6.46 -2.75 10.06
C GLY A 33 -6.79 -1.41 9.38
N SER A 34 -7.42 -0.52 10.13
CA SER A 34 -7.77 0.82 9.64
C SER A 34 -6.54 1.71 9.45
N GLY A 35 -6.61 2.62 8.48
CA GLY A 35 -5.58 3.63 8.24
C GLY A 35 -4.49 3.20 7.26
N TYR A 36 -4.46 1.94 6.80
CA TYR A 36 -3.56 1.51 5.74
C TYR A 36 -4.22 1.70 4.37
N VAL A 37 -3.66 2.58 3.54
CA VAL A 37 -4.24 2.96 2.25
C VAL A 37 -3.28 2.58 1.12
N PRO A 38 -3.74 1.81 0.12
CA PRO A 38 -2.90 1.49 -1.04
C PRO A 38 -2.77 2.71 -1.95
N CYS A 39 -1.58 2.93 -2.50
CA CYS A 39 -1.30 4.03 -3.41
C CYS A 39 -0.11 3.70 -4.32
N CYS A 40 0.20 4.61 -5.25
CA CYS A 40 1.37 4.50 -6.15
C CYS A 40 1.45 3.14 -6.85
N ALA A 41 0.35 2.70 -7.47
CA ALA A 41 0.30 1.46 -8.22
C ALA A 41 1.31 1.49 -9.37
N SER A 42 2.09 0.41 -9.48
CA SER A 42 3.12 0.22 -10.50
C SER A 42 3.06 -1.20 -11.04
N LEU A 43 3.23 -1.37 -12.36
CA LEU A 43 3.32 -2.70 -12.97
C LEU A 43 4.79 -3.13 -12.95
N VAL A 44 5.06 -4.30 -12.39
CA VAL A 44 6.40 -4.84 -12.22
C VAL A 44 6.50 -6.27 -12.75
N GLU A 45 7.70 -6.64 -13.20
CA GLU A 45 8.10 -8.01 -13.50
C GLU A 45 8.91 -8.55 -12.32
N LEU A 46 8.55 -9.74 -11.84
CA LEU A 46 9.24 -10.46 -10.78
C LEU A 46 10.39 -11.30 -11.35
N GLU A 47 11.35 -11.71 -10.53
CA GLU A 47 12.50 -12.52 -10.97
C GLU A 47 12.12 -13.88 -11.59
N ASP A 48 10.94 -14.42 -11.27
CA ASP A 48 10.42 -15.65 -11.89
C ASP A 48 9.78 -15.41 -13.28
N GLY A 49 9.71 -14.15 -13.72
CA GLY A 49 9.12 -13.73 -15.00
C GLY A 49 7.62 -13.42 -14.93
N ALA A 50 6.95 -13.62 -13.79
CA ALA A 50 5.57 -13.20 -13.62
C ALA A 50 5.43 -11.67 -13.52
N GLN A 51 4.28 -11.16 -13.98
CA GLN A 51 3.89 -9.77 -13.76
C GLN A 51 3.05 -9.63 -12.50
N ALA A 52 3.27 -8.54 -11.77
CA ALA A 52 2.49 -8.19 -10.60
C ALA A 52 2.24 -6.67 -10.56
N ILE A 53 1.16 -6.28 -9.89
CA ILE A 53 0.88 -4.89 -9.55
C ILE A 53 1.42 -4.64 -8.15
N ARG A 54 2.41 -3.77 -8.05
CA ARG A 54 2.98 -3.32 -6.79
C ARG A 54 2.29 -2.04 -6.33
N PHE A 55 1.82 -2.05 -5.09
CA PHE A 55 1.27 -0.91 -4.39
C PHE A 55 2.17 -0.53 -3.22
N GLN A 56 2.37 0.78 -3.03
CA GLN A 56 2.87 1.30 -1.76
C GLN A 56 1.70 1.44 -0.79
N ILE A 57 1.97 1.29 0.50
CA ILE A 57 0.96 1.41 1.55
C ILE A 57 1.30 2.65 2.38
N ASP A 58 0.46 3.67 2.30
CA ASP A 58 0.53 4.87 3.12
C ASP A 58 -0.23 4.63 4.43
N PHE A 59 0.29 5.13 5.54
CA PHE A 59 -0.48 5.21 6.77
C PHE A 59 -1.18 6.56 6.88
N THR A 60 -2.51 6.50 7.01
CA THR A 60 -3.37 7.66 7.20
C THR A 60 -4.11 7.56 8.52
N ALA A 61 -4.12 8.63 9.30
CA ALA A 61 -4.94 8.75 10.50
C ALA A 61 -6.02 9.82 10.31
N VAL A 62 -7.15 9.63 10.98
CA VAL A 62 -8.21 10.64 11.10
C VAL A 62 -8.00 11.37 12.41
N GLU A 63 -7.88 12.68 12.34
CA GLU A 63 -7.76 13.59 13.47
C GLU A 63 -8.93 14.60 13.45
N GLU A 64 -9.10 15.39 14.51
CA GLU A 64 -10.24 16.32 14.65
C GLU A 64 -10.37 17.29 13.46
N ASP A 65 -9.25 17.76 12.91
CA ASP A 65 -9.21 18.77 11.83
C ASP A 65 -9.15 18.17 10.41
N GLY A 66 -9.02 16.84 10.27
CA GLY A 66 -8.95 16.20 8.96
C GLY A 66 -8.30 14.82 8.91
N VAL A 67 -7.97 14.39 7.69
CA VAL A 67 -7.25 13.14 7.43
C VAL A 67 -5.81 13.48 7.11
N TYR A 68 -4.88 12.74 7.70
CA TYR A 68 -3.46 13.02 7.62
C TYR A 68 -2.69 11.77 7.19
N GLY A 69 -1.83 11.91 6.19
CA GLY A 69 -0.89 10.87 5.76
C GLY A 69 0.45 11.04 6.46
N TYR A 70 0.99 9.97 7.01
CA TYR A 70 2.27 9.94 7.71
C TYR A 70 3.41 9.38 6.83
N GLY A 71 3.08 8.80 5.67
CA GLY A 71 4.03 8.24 4.72
C GLY A 71 3.93 6.72 4.56
N PHE A 72 4.83 6.18 3.73
CA PHE A 72 4.80 4.77 3.34
C PHE A 72 5.33 3.84 4.44
N VAL A 73 4.45 2.96 4.91
CA VAL A 73 4.72 1.96 5.96
C VAL A 73 5.00 0.56 5.40
N GLY A 74 4.74 0.33 4.12
CA GLY A 74 5.02 -0.95 3.48
C GLY A 74 4.63 -0.98 2.02
N GLU A 75 4.68 -2.17 1.45
CA GLU A 75 4.25 -2.45 0.08
C GLU A 75 3.47 -3.77 0.00
N LEU A 76 2.75 -3.92 -1.11
CA LEU A 76 1.91 -5.06 -1.44
C LEU A 76 2.04 -5.39 -2.92
N PHE A 77 1.99 -6.67 -3.25
CA PHE A 77 1.95 -7.19 -4.62
C PHE A 77 0.65 -7.94 -4.83
N SER A 78 -0.03 -7.62 -5.92
CA SER A 78 -1.22 -8.34 -6.38
C SER A 78 -1.05 -8.86 -7.80
N ASP A 79 -1.86 -9.83 -8.17
CA ASP A 79 -2.10 -10.13 -9.58
C ASP A 79 -2.98 -9.05 -10.25
N GLU A 80 -3.22 -9.20 -11.55
CA GLU A 80 -4.07 -8.32 -12.35
C GLU A 80 -5.55 -8.35 -11.95
N GLY A 81 -5.99 -9.37 -11.21
CA GLY A 81 -7.35 -9.51 -10.68
C GLY A 81 -7.54 -8.84 -9.31
N GLY A 82 -6.48 -8.28 -8.73
CA GLY A 82 -6.47 -7.69 -7.39
C GLY A 82 -6.37 -8.72 -6.25
N ASN A 83 -5.92 -9.95 -6.53
CA ASN A 83 -5.64 -10.91 -5.46
C ASN A 83 -4.24 -10.68 -4.90
N VAL A 84 -4.12 -10.57 -3.59
CA VAL A 84 -2.87 -10.28 -2.92
C VAL A 84 -1.98 -11.52 -2.91
N GLN A 85 -0.81 -11.41 -3.56
CA GLN A 85 0.20 -12.45 -3.61
C GLN A 85 1.17 -12.33 -2.42
N TRP A 86 1.50 -11.08 -2.05
CA TRP A 86 2.33 -10.78 -0.90
C TRP A 86 2.01 -9.40 -0.35
N CYS A 87 2.14 -9.23 0.96
CA CYS A 87 2.03 -7.94 1.62
C CYS A 87 3.03 -7.90 2.76
N THR A 88 3.58 -6.71 3.02
CA THR A 88 4.48 -6.47 4.15
C THR A 88 3.87 -7.05 5.44
N PRO A 89 4.65 -7.78 6.26
CA PRO A 89 4.17 -8.32 7.51
C PRO A 89 3.58 -7.24 8.42
N LYS A 90 2.49 -7.58 9.10
CA LYS A 90 1.75 -6.62 9.93
C LYS A 90 2.64 -5.96 10.98
N ASP A 91 3.39 -6.75 11.75
CA ASP A 91 4.27 -6.24 12.81
C ASP A 91 5.30 -5.22 12.28
N ALA A 92 5.84 -5.46 11.08
CA ALA A 92 6.79 -4.54 10.45
C ALA A 92 6.11 -3.23 10.01
N MET A 93 4.88 -3.29 9.50
CA MET A 93 4.10 -2.11 9.16
C MET A 93 3.71 -1.31 10.41
N GLU A 94 3.36 -1.98 11.51
CA GLU A 94 3.03 -1.33 12.78
C GLU A 94 4.25 -0.66 13.41
N GLN A 95 5.39 -1.33 13.41
CA GLN A 95 6.65 -0.73 13.88
C GLN A 95 6.99 0.53 13.07
N LYS A 96 6.87 0.47 11.74
CA LYS A 96 7.15 1.61 10.88
C LYS A 96 6.12 2.72 11.04
N ARG A 97 4.84 2.38 11.25
CA ARG A 97 3.79 3.34 11.61
C ARG A 97 4.16 4.09 12.89
N ASP A 98 4.52 3.38 13.95
CA ASP A 98 4.80 3.99 15.25
C ASP A 98 6.04 4.91 15.18
N GLU A 99 7.04 4.52 14.39
CA GLU A 99 8.20 5.37 14.07
C GLU A 99 7.76 6.65 13.32
N LEU A 100 6.97 6.52 12.25
CA LEU A 100 6.53 7.67 11.44
C LEU A 100 5.62 8.61 12.24
N VAL A 101 4.70 8.09 13.04
CA VAL A 101 3.82 8.93 13.89
C VAL A 101 4.64 9.73 14.90
N SER A 102 5.79 9.21 15.33
CA SER A 102 6.67 9.90 16.28
C SER A 102 7.66 10.87 15.63
N THR A 103 8.01 10.66 14.36
CA THR A 103 9.14 11.37 13.71
C THR A 103 8.75 12.18 12.48
N ALA A 104 7.68 11.81 11.77
CA ALA A 104 7.24 12.46 10.55
C ALA A 104 6.27 13.60 10.84
N GLN A 105 6.33 14.65 10.03
CA GLN A 105 5.30 15.67 10.02
C GLN A 105 4.15 15.20 9.11
N PRO A 106 2.93 15.02 9.64
CA PRO A 106 1.83 14.52 8.85
C PRO A 106 1.40 15.51 7.76
N GLU A 107 1.10 14.99 6.57
CA GLU A 107 0.59 15.78 5.45
C GLU A 107 -0.94 15.71 5.41
N LYS A 108 -1.60 16.87 5.45
CA LYS A 108 -3.06 16.95 5.35
C LYS A 108 -3.52 16.42 3.99
N ARG A 109 -4.35 15.38 4.00
CA ARG A 109 -4.93 14.78 2.80
C ARG A 109 -6.30 15.41 2.51
N PRO A 110 -6.65 15.63 1.23
CA PRO A 110 -8.01 16.02 0.88
C PRO A 110 -8.98 14.90 1.28
N LYS A 111 -10.12 15.25 1.87
CA LYS A 111 -11.21 14.30 2.09
C LYS A 111 -11.68 13.82 0.71
N ARG A 112 -11.44 12.55 0.38
CA ARG A 112 -12.13 11.90 -0.73
C ARG A 112 -13.56 11.63 -0.25
N TYR A 113 -14.51 12.42 -0.74
CA TYR A 113 -15.95 12.26 -0.53
C TYR A 113 -16.51 11.26 -1.54
#